data_AF-A0A6U6N083-F1
#
_entry.id   AF-A0A6U6N083-F1
#
_cell.length_a   1.000
_cell.length_b   1.000
_cell.length_c   1.000
_cell.angle_alpha   90.00
_cell.angle_beta   90.00
_cell.angle_gamma   90.00
#
_symmetry.space_group_name_H-M   'P 1'
#
loop_
_entity.id
_entity.type
_entity.pdbx_description
1 polymer ?
#
loop_
_entity_poly.entity_id
_entity_poly.type
_entity_poly.pdbx_seq_one_letter_code
_entity_poly.pdbx_strand_id
1 'polypeptide(L)'
;GLDNFAEEFLDKNKLKQRWHMYKTGDYQVPYYLPSLEENLAKMDLPRSTIPRPPAKSKPALPVALLFPGQGSQYVGMLKDCVNLPAVKEMLATAEKVLGWDVKELCLKGPENKLSETKYCQPAMFVAGMAAVEVMRETKKDAVERPQAVAGLSLGEYTACCAAGVLEFEDALKLVKLRAEAMQGATEAAAQCMCSVAGLDRPTLEKLCKEAKAADTSVKEPVCQIANVLFPAGFTCAGNKKCVDKLCELATKARALQARVIKAGGAFHTPLMKPAQEELNKAIDKALPKMKPPRCAIYFNITGKKIAPGTPPSEFVDMMKRQMTNEVLWEPSIKQMIMDQVKDFYECGPLKQLKSMIKRIDQDAFKRTENISV
;
A
#
# COMPACT_ATOMS: atom_id res chain seq x y z
N GLY A 1 -42.41 33.15 14.03
CA GLY A 1 -43.77 33.32 13.50
C GLY A 1 -43.64 33.69 12.05
N LEU A 2 -44.43 33.05 11.19
CA LEU A 2 -44.60 33.44 9.79
C LEU A 2 -45.66 34.54 9.70
N ASP A 3 -45.47 35.47 8.76
CA ASP A 3 -46.46 36.38 8.15
C ASP A 3 -47.25 37.33 9.10
N ASN A 4 -47.89 38.41 8.68
CA ASN A 4 -48.15 38.99 7.35
C ASN A 4 -47.71 40.49 7.38
N PHE A 5 -47.79 41.36 6.36
CA PHE A 5 -48.42 41.36 5.03
C PHE A 5 -47.51 42.04 3.99
N ALA A 6 -47.80 41.85 2.70
CA ALA A 6 -47.47 42.78 1.62
C ALA A 6 -48.63 42.80 0.61
N GLU A 7 -49.42 43.87 0.58
CA GLU A 7 -50.50 44.04 -0.41
C GLU A 7 -49.94 44.66 -1.68
N GLU A 8 -49.96 43.92 -2.80
CA GLU A 8 -49.74 44.48 -4.14
C GLU A 8 -51.09 44.81 -4.79
N PHE A 9 -51.40 46.10 -4.92
CA PHE A 9 -52.44 46.54 -5.84
C PHE A 9 -51.87 46.69 -7.26
N LEU A 10 -52.56 46.07 -8.23
CA LEU A 10 -52.21 46.13 -9.66
C LEU A 10 -53.12 47.13 -10.38
N ASP A 11 -52.58 48.28 -10.74
CA ASP A 11 -53.17 49.16 -11.77
C ASP A 11 -52.52 48.90 -13.14
N LYS A 12 -53.28 49.04 -14.22
CA LYS A 12 -52.94 48.57 -15.57
C LYS A 12 -51.95 49.45 -16.33
N ASN A 13 -51.52 50.58 -15.78
CA ASN A 13 -50.43 51.39 -16.34
C ASN A 13 -49.19 51.31 -15.43
N LYS A 14 -48.09 50.80 -16.00
CA LYS A 14 -46.87 50.34 -15.30
C LYS A 14 -46.15 51.45 -14.49
N LEU A 15 -46.50 51.63 -13.22
CA LEU A 15 -45.64 52.22 -12.19
C LEU A 15 -45.88 51.54 -10.83
N LYS A 16 -45.11 50.50 -10.50
CA LYS A 16 -45.10 49.91 -9.14
C LYS A 16 -44.36 50.83 -8.18
N GLN A 17 -45.08 51.69 -7.46
CA GLN A 17 -44.52 52.44 -6.34
C GLN A 17 -44.50 51.58 -5.07
N ARG A 18 -43.32 51.39 -4.46
CA ARG A 18 -43.18 50.83 -3.11
C ARG A 18 -42.95 51.94 -2.10
N TRP A 19 -43.77 51.98 -1.07
CA TRP A 19 -43.64 52.91 0.05
C TRP A 19 -42.80 52.28 1.16
N HIS A 20 -41.75 52.97 1.59
CA HIS A 20 -40.95 52.58 2.75
C HIS A 20 -40.94 53.71 3.78
N MET A 21 -41.73 53.58 4.85
CA MET A 21 -41.70 54.54 5.95
C MET A 21 -40.48 54.33 6.83
N TYR A 22 -39.48 55.19 6.67
CA TYR A 22 -38.44 55.40 7.67
C TYR A 22 -38.75 56.67 8.48
N LYS A 23 -38.56 56.63 9.79
CA LYS A 23 -38.86 57.75 10.71
C LYS A 23 -37.83 58.89 10.59
N THR A 24 -37.81 59.60 9.46
CA THR A 24 -37.12 60.91 9.28
C THR A 24 -37.53 61.57 7.95
N GLY A 25 -38.73 62.19 7.93
CA GLY A 25 -39.18 63.08 6.84
C GLY A 25 -39.68 62.40 5.57
N ASP A 26 -40.76 62.92 4.99
CA ASP A 26 -41.39 62.39 3.79
C ASP A 26 -40.61 62.77 2.52
N TYR A 27 -39.69 61.91 2.08
CA TYR A 27 -39.01 62.02 0.80
C TYR A 27 -39.51 60.96 -0.19
N GLN A 28 -40.16 61.41 -1.26
CA GLN A 28 -40.47 60.56 -2.42
C GLN A 28 -39.27 60.52 -3.37
N VAL A 29 -38.73 59.32 -3.61
CA VAL A 29 -37.71 59.09 -4.65
C VAL A 29 -38.30 58.14 -5.70
N PRO A 30 -38.58 58.59 -6.93
CA PRO A 30 -39.06 57.71 -7.98
C PRO A 30 -37.95 56.73 -8.39
N TYR A 31 -38.14 55.44 -8.10
CA TYR A 31 -37.23 54.40 -8.57
C TYR A 31 -37.60 53.96 -9.99
N TYR A 32 -36.66 54.08 -10.91
CA TYR A 32 -36.82 53.62 -12.29
C TYR A 32 -36.68 52.09 -12.35
N LEU A 33 -37.74 51.39 -12.77
CA LEU A 33 -37.66 49.98 -13.13
C LEU A 33 -37.16 49.87 -14.58
N PRO A 34 -35.97 49.27 -14.83
CA PRO A 34 -35.46 49.13 -16.19
C PRO A 34 -36.42 48.33 -17.06
N SER A 35 -36.53 48.73 -18.33
CA SER A 35 -37.30 48.04 -19.35
C SER A 35 -36.80 46.61 -19.59
N LEU A 36 -37.61 45.79 -20.27
CA LEU A 36 -37.20 44.43 -20.61
C LEU A 36 -35.95 44.43 -21.51
N GLU A 37 -35.81 45.42 -22.40
CA GLU A 37 -34.63 45.59 -23.26
C GLU A 37 -33.38 45.99 -22.46
N GLU A 38 -33.48 46.87 -21.47
CA GLU A 38 -32.35 47.23 -20.59
C GLU A 38 -31.88 46.06 -19.72
N ASN A 39 -32.79 45.17 -19.31
CA ASN A 39 -32.43 43.92 -18.63
C ASN A 39 -31.85 42.85 -19.59
N LEU A 40 -32.12 42.95 -20.90
CA LEU A 40 -31.63 42.04 -21.94
C LEU A 40 -30.35 42.55 -22.62
N ALA A 41 -30.01 43.83 -22.47
CA ALA A 41 -28.69 44.35 -22.77
C ALA A 41 -27.66 43.53 -22.00
N LYS A 42 -26.74 42.89 -22.72
CA LYS A 42 -25.78 41.94 -22.14
C LYS A 42 -24.91 42.63 -21.09
N MET A 43 -25.31 42.52 -19.82
CA MET A 43 -24.40 42.77 -18.71
C MET A 43 -23.24 41.78 -18.86
N ASP A 44 -22.05 42.30 -19.14
CA ASP A 44 -20.83 41.49 -19.27
C ASP A 44 -20.33 41.11 -17.88
N LEU A 45 -21.18 40.37 -17.15
CA LEU A 45 -20.92 39.88 -15.81
C LEU A 45 -19.71 38.94 -15.89
N PRO A 46 -18.67 39.14 -15.06
CA PRO A 46 -17.53 38.24 -15.04
C PRO A 46 -18.04 36.83 -14.79
N ARG A 47 -17.77 35.91 -15.73
CA ARG A 47 -18.19 34.51 -15.61
C ARG A 47 -17.64 33.97 -14.30
N SER A 48 -18.54 33.75 -13.36
CA SER A 48 -18.19 33.27 -12.03
C SER A 48 -17.45 31.94 -12.17
N THR A 49 -16.15 31.96 -11.91
CA THR A 49 -15.30 30.76 -11.87
C THR A 49 -15.52 30.02 -10.55
N ILE A 50 -16.77 29.82 -10.15
CA ILE A 50 -17.13 28.80 -9.16
C ILE A 50 -16.59 27.48 -9.74
N PRO A 51 -15.60 26.83 -9.09
CA PRO A 51 -15.14 25.54 -9.55
C PRO A 51 -16.34 24.61 -9.54
N ARG A 52 -16.64 23.97 -10.68
CA ARG A 52 -17.61 22.87 -10.70
C ARG A 52 -17.20 21.92 -9.59
N PRO A 53 -18.07 21.60 -8.61
CA PRO A 53 -17.70 20.62 -7.60
C PRO A 53 -17.29 19.34 -8.34
N PRO A 54 -16.14 18.73 -7.98
CA PRO A 54 -15.63 17.58 -8.71
C PRO A 54 -16.72 16.51 -8.77
N ALA A 55 -16.88 15.90 -9.95
CA ALA A 55 -17.90 14.88 -10.15
C ALA A 55 -17.76 13.82 -9.05
N LYS A 56 -18.84 13.59 -8.29
CA LYS A 56 -18.81 12.69 -7.12
C LYS A 56 -18.22 11.35 -7.54
N SER A 57 -17.04 11.03 -7.00
CA SER A 57 -16.37 9.77 -7.29
C SER A 57 -17.28 8.61 -6.91
N LYS A 58 -17.31 7.57 -7.75
CA LYS A 58 -18.06 6.34 -7.43
C LYS A 58 -17.54 5.79 -6.10
N PRO A 59 -18.41 5.24 -5.22
CA PRO A 59 -17.97 4.67 -3.96
C PRO A 59 -17.01 3.51 -4.19
N ALA A 60 -16.08 3.34 -3.24
CA ALA A 60 -15.16 2.21 -3.24
C ALA A 60 -15.92 0.87 -3.24
N LEU A 61 -15.39 -0.12 -3.94
CA LEU A 61 -15.82 -1.51 -3.81
C LEU A 61 -15.22 -2.13 -2.55
N PRO A 62 -15.92 -3.04 -1.85
CA PRO A 62 -15.42 -3.74 -0.66
C PRO A 62 -14.40 -4.83 -1.04
N VAL A 63 -13.34 -4.42 -1.74
CA VAL A 63 -12.29 -5.27 -2.27
C VAL A 63 -10.92 -4.77 -1.85
N ALA A 64 -9.97 -5.69 -1.66
CA ALA A 64 -8.57 -5.36 -1.41
C ALA A 64 -7.63 -5.96 -2.45
N LEU A 65 -6.65 -5.18 -2.89
CA LEU A 65 -5.52 -5.69 -3.69
C LEU A 65 -4.36 -6.03 -2.74
N LEU A 66 -3.85 -7.25 -2.84
CA LEU A 66 -2.83 -7.81 -1.97
C LEU A 66 -1.58 -8.16 -2.77
N PHE A 67 -0.43 -7.63 -2.36
CA PHE A 67 0.83 -7.76 -3.11
C PHE A 67 1.84 -8.68 -2.38
N PRO A 68 2.25 -9.81 -2.98
CA PRO A 68 3.22 -10.71 -2.36
C PRO A 68 4.61 -10.07 -2.24
N GLY A 69 5.40 -10.58 -1.28
CA GLY A 69 6.78 -10.19 -1.07
C GLY A 69 7.77 -11.16 -1.74
N GLN A 70 9.06 -11.02 -1.41
CA GLN A 70 10.08 -12.01 -1.77
C GLN A 70 9.70 -13.40 -1.21
N GLY A 71 9.80 -14.43 -2.05
CA GLY A 71 9.50 -15.83 -1.70
C GLY A 71 8.48 -16.52 -2.62
N SER A 72 7.79 -15.79 -3.50
CA SER A 72 6.86 -16.36 -4.49
C SER A 72 7.27 -16.18 -5.96
N GLN A 73 8.46 -15.63 -6.21
CA GLN A 73 9.07 -15.55 -7.54
C GLN A 73 9.40 -16.93 -8.10
N TYR A 74 9.28 -17.10 -9.43
CA TYR A 74 9.68 -18.34 -10.13
C TYR A 74 10.09 -18.01 -11.58
N VAL A 75 10.95 -18.86 -12.17
CA VAL A 75 11.34 -18.71 -13.58
C VAL A 75 10.16 -19.08 -14.49
N GLY A 76 9.82 -18.19 -15.42
CA GLY A 76 8.62 -18.25 -16.24
C GLY A 76 7.47 -17.39 -15.71
N MET A 77 7.66 -16.61 -14.64
CA MET A 77 6.70 -15.57 -14.25
C MET A 77 6.69 -14.42 -15.28
N LEU A 78 5.57 -13.71 -15.36
CA LEU A 78 5.20 -12.73 -16.40
C LEU A 78 4.81 -13.31 -17.76
N LYS A 79 5.06 -14.60 -18.05
CA LYS A 79 4.91 -15.18 -19.40
C LYS A 79 3.54 -14.92 -20.06
N ASP A 80 2.48 -14.88 -19.25
CA ASP A 80 1.10 -14.77 -19.74
C ASP A 80 0.68 -13.30 -19.92
N CYS A 81 1.45 -12.35 -19.38
CA CYS A 81 1.17 -10.91 -19.40
C CYS A 81 2.21 -10.04 -20.13
N VAL A 82 3.44 -10.51 -20.41
CA VAL A 82 4.50 -9.74 -21.10
C VAL A 82 4.08 -9.19 -22.47
N ASN A 83 3.01 -9.72 -23.08
CA ASN A 83 2.51 -9.28 -24.37
C ASN A 83 1.48 -8.14 -24.30
N LEU A 84 0.92 -7.83 -23.12
CA LEU A 84 0.01 -6.71 -22.92
C LEU A 84 0.74 -5.37 -23.14
N PRO A 85 0.16 -4.39 -23.87
CA PRO A 85 0.84 -3.12 -24.18
C PRO A 85 1.36 -2.38 -22.94
N ALA A 86 0.53 -2.21 -21.91
CA ALA A 86 0.91 -1.56 -20.66
C ALA A 86 2.07 -2.30 -19.94
N VAL A 87 2.10 -3.63 -20.00
CA VAL A 87 3.18 -4.43 -19.41
C VAL A 87 4.47 -4.32 -20.24
N LYS A 88 4.41 -4.21 -21.57
CA LYS A 88 5.60 -3.95 -22.41
C LYS A 88 6.25 -2.62 -22.08
N GLU A 89 5.46 -1.56 -21.96
CA GLU A 89 5.94 -0.21 -21.61
C GLU A 89 6.51 -0.18 -20.18
N MET A 90 5.86 -0.86 -19.25
CA MET A 90 6.32 -1.05 -17.87
C MET A 90 7.67 -1.77 -17.82
N LEU A 91 7.85 -2.85 -18.59
CA LEU A 91 9.10 -3.61 -18.65
C LEU A 91 10.24 -2.80 -19.29
N ALA A 92 9.97 -2.08 -20.39
CA ALA A 92 10.96 -1.20 -21.01
C ALA A 92 11.36 -0.02 -20.10
N THR A 93 10.43 0.46 -19.25
CA THR A 93 10.73 1.45 -18.21
C THR A 93 11.55 0.83 -17.07
N ALA A 94 11.20 -0.40 -16.65
CA ALA A 94 11.90 -1.10 -15.59
C ALA A 94 13.35 -1.42 -15.96
N GLU A 95 13.61 -1.90 -17.18
CA GLU A 95 14.96 -2.16 -17.68
C GLU A 95 15.86 -0.92 -17.59
N LYS A 96 15.35 0.26 -17.98
CA LYS A 96 16.08 1.54 -17.89
C LYS A 96 16.42 1.94 -16.44
N VAL A 97 15.49 1.74 -15.50
CA VAL A 97 15.70 2.05 -14.07
C VAL A 97 16.67 1.06 -13.42
N LEU A 98 16.55 -0.21 -13.77
CA LEU A 98 17.30 -1.31 -13.17
C LEU A 98 18.71 -1.44 -13.75
N GLY A 99 18.90 -1.15 -15.03
CA GLY A 99 20.15 -1.38 -15.75
C GLY A 99 20.37 -2.85 -16.14
N TRP A 100 19.29 -3.66 -16.11
CA TRP A 100 19.29 -5.06 -16.50
C TRP A 100 17.89 -5.48 -16.97
N ASP A 101 17.83 -6.44 -17.89
CA ASP A 101 16.56 -6.95 -18.43
C ASP A 101 15.83 -7.80 -17.37
N VAL A 102 14.82 -7.19 -16.75
CA VAL A 102 13.93 -7.86 -15.79
C VAL A 102 13.00 -8.86 -16.44
N LYS A 103 12.59 -8.65 -17.70
CA LYS A 103 11.75 -9.58 -18.45
C LYS A 103 12.52 -10.88 -18.71
N GLU A 104 13.74 -10.80 -19.22
CA GLU A 104 14.56 -11.97 -19.51
C GLU A 104 14.84 -12.78 -18.23
N LEU A 105 15.19 -12.11 -17.12
CA LEU A 105 15.42 -12.79 -15.85
C LEU A 105 14.16 -13.45 -15.28
N CYS A 106 13.00 -12.81 -15.38
CA CYS A 106 11.71 -13.40 -14.97
C CYS A 106 11.34 -14.62 -15.83
N LEU A 107 11.52 -14.54 -17.15
CA LEU A 107 11.07 -15.57 -18.09
C LEU A 107 12.03 -16.77 -18.18
N LYS A 108 13.34 -16.54 -18.13
CA LYS A 108 14.37 -17.56 -18.41
C LYS A 108 15.35 -17.80 -17.26
N GLY A 109 15.35 -16.95 -16.23
CA GLY A 109 16.21 -17.13 -15.07
C GLY A 109 17.68 -16.78 -15.33
N PRO A 110 18.65 -17.48 -14.70
CA PRO A 110 18.48 -18.69 -13.89
C PRO A 110 17.84 -18.41 -12.50
N GLU A 111 17.25 -19.45 -11.90
CA GLU A 111 16.48 -19.36 -10.65
C GLU A 111 17.31 -18.85 -9.46
N ASN A 112 18.59 -19.23 -9.38
CA ASN A 112 19.50 -18.75 -8.33
C ASN A 112 19.69 -17.22 -8.40
N LYS A 113 19.88 -16.67 -9.61
CA LYS A 113 20.01 -15.22 -9.83
C LYS A 113 18.70 -14.50 -9.53
N LEU A 114 17.56 -15.02 -10.00
CA LEU A 114 16.24 -14.47 -9.69
C LEU A 114 15.94 -14.49 -8.18
N SER A 115 16.56 -15.40 -7.42
CA SER A 115 16.39 -15.52 -5.96
C SER A 115 17.30 -14.62 -5.12
N GLU A 116 18.35 -14.01 -5.69
CA GLU A 116 19.14 -13.00 -4.99
C GLU A 116 18.26 -11.78 -4.69
N THR A 117 18.39 -11.18 -3.50
CA THR A 117 17.46 -10.15 -3.02
C THR A 117 17.43 -8.92 -3.94
N LYS A 118 18.61 -8.50 -4.44
CA LYS A 118 18.77 -7.37 -5.38
C LYS A 118 18.01 -7.52 -6.71
N TYR A 119 17.76 -8.75 -7.16
CA TYR A 119 16.98 -9.03 -8.38
C TYR A 119 15.53 -9.41 -8.06
N CYS A 120 15.34 -10.25 -7.05
CA CYS A 120 14.02 -10.73 -6.64
C CYS A 120 13.06 -9.59 -6.31
N GLN A 121 13.52 -8.57 -5.56
CA GLN A 121 12.61 -7.52 -5.11
C GLN A 121 12.11 -6.62 -6.26
N PRO A 122 12.96 -6.08 -7.15
CA PRO A 122 12.48 -5.41 -8.35
C PRO A 122 11.56 -6.28 -9.21
N ALA A 123 11.92 -7.55 -9.42
CA ALA A 123 11.14 -8.48 -10.23
C ALA A 123 9.73 -8.71 -9.64
N MET A 124 9.63 -8.88 -8.32
CA MET A 124 8.35 -9.03 -7.60
C MET A 124 7.50 -7.75 -7.62
N PHE A 125 8.11 -6.57 -7.53
CA PHE A 125 7.39 -5.29 -7.68
C PHE A 125 6.81 -5.13 -9.09
N VAL A 126 7.62 -5.38 -10.12
CA VAL A 126 7.19 -5.35 -11.52
C VAL A 126 6.07 -6.37 -11.75
N ALA A 127 6.19 -7.59 -11.21
CA ALA A 127 5.16 -8.62 -11.32
C ALA A 127 3.83 -8.25 -10.64
N GLY A 128 3.87 -7.61 -9.47
CA GLY A 128 2.66 -7.11 -8.81
C GLY A 128 1.98 -5.98 -9.58
N MET A 129 2.75 -5.07 -10.19
CA MET A 129 2.19 -4.02 -11.04
C MET A 129 1.68 -4.55 -12.39
N ALA A 130 2.35 -5.54 -12.99
CA ALA A 130 1.85 -6.24 -14.17
C ALA A 130 0.53 -6.97 -13.88
N ALA A 131 0.38 -7.56 -12.69
CA ALA A 131 -0.87 -8.17 -12.24
C ALA A 131 -2.01 -7.15 -12.09
N VAL A 132 -1.71 -5.90 -11.72
CA VAL A 132 -2.71 -4.81 -11.71
C VAL A 132 -3.21 -4.49 -13.12
N GLU A 133 -2.33 -4.50 -14.13
CA GLU A 133 -2.73 -4.30 -15.52
C GLU A 133 -3.50 -5.49 -16.11
N VAL A 134 -3.10 -6.73 -15.82
CA VAL A 134 -3.91 -7.94 -16.13
C VAL A 134 -5.30 -7.85 -15.49
N MET A 135 -5.38 -7.39 -14.25
CA MET A 135 -6.63 -7.21 -13.54
C MET A 135 -7.47 -6.06 -14.13
N ARG A 136 -6.85 -5.04 -14.73
CA ARG A 136 -7.55 -3.90 -15.34
C ARG A 136 -8.40 -4.33 -16.54
N GLU A 137 -7.91 -5.28 -17.35
CA GLU A 137 -8.64 -5.83 -18.51
C GLU A 137 -9.93 -6.56 -18.12
N THR A 138 -9.96 -7.24 -16.96
CA THR A 138 -11.07 -8.13 -16.56
C THR A 138 -11.92 -7.60 -15.41
N LYS A 139 -11.35 -6.74 -14.56
CA LYS A 139 -11.92 -6.28 -13.29
C LYS A 139 -11.60 -4.79 -13.03
N LYS A 140 -11.64 -3.97 -14.08
CA LYS A 140 -11.35 -2.52 -14.07
C LYS A 140 -11.83 -1.78 -12.81
N ASP A 141 -13.10 -1.93 -12.45
CA ASP A 141 -13.70 -1.26 -11.28
C ASP A 141 -13.00 -1.64 -9.95
N ALA A 142 -12.58 -2.90 -9.77
CA ALA A 142 -11.88 -3.33 -8.56
C ALA A 142 -10.43 -2.79 -8.51
N VAL A 143 -9.83 -2.49 -9.66
CA VAL A 143 -8.53 -1.79 -9.76
C VAL A 143 -8.68 -0.28 -9.53
N GLU A 144 -9.71 0.35 -10.09
CA GLU A 144 -9.88 1.81 -10.06
C GLU A 144 -10.42 2.34 -8.73
N ARG A 145 -11.25 1.55 -8.02
CA ARG A 145 -11.87 1.95 -6.75
C ARG A 145 -11.86 0.84 -5.68
N PRO A 146 -10.70 0.22 -5.36
CA PRO A 146 -10.58 -0.68 -4.22
C PRO A 146 -10.80 0.08 -2.91
N GLN A 147 -11.38 -0.59 -1.91
CA GLN A 147 -11.46 -0.04 -0.55
C GLN A 147 -10.06 0.00 0.09
N ALA A 148 -9.24 -1.02 -0.16
CA ALA A 148 -7.97 -1.20 0.51
C ALA A 148 -6.87 -1.78 -0.38
N VAL A 149 -5.62 -1.60 0.04
CA VAL A 149 -4.47 -2.35 -0.43
C VAL A 149 -3.55 -2.72 0.74
N ALA A 150 -2.80 -3.80 0.58
CA ALA A 150 -1.65 -4.14 1.42
C ALA A 150 -0.66 -4.97 0.62
N GLY A 151 0.57 -5.07 1.12
CA GLY A 151 1.48 -6.10 0.63
C GLY A 151 2.48 -6.53 1.69
N LEU A 152 3.06 -7.70 1.48
CA LEU A 152 3.94 -8.34 2.45
C LEU A 152 5.39 -7.87 2.25
N SER A 153 5.99 -7.25 3.26
CA SER A 153 7.35 -6.71 3.20
C SER A 153 7.50 -5.75 2.01
N LEU A 154 8.31 -6.12 1.02
CA LEU A 154 8.42 -5.46 -0.28
C LEU A 154 7.06 -5.07 -0.88
N GLY A 155 6.05 -5.95 -0.78
CA GLY A 155 4.74 -5.72 -1.38
C GLY A 155 4.05 -4.44 -0.89
N GLU A 156 4.46 -3.89 0.26
CA GLU A 156 4.01 -2.57 0.73
C GLU A 156 4.38 -1.44 -0.25
N TYR A 157 5.54 -1.52 -0.92
CA TYR A 157 5.95 -0.55 -1.95
C TYR A 157 5.08 -0.69 -3.20
N THR A 158 4.75 -1.92 -3.60
CA THR A 158 3.78 -2.21 -4.67
C THR A 158 2.39 -1.70 -4.30
N ALA A 159 1.96 -1.88 -3.04
CA ALA A 159 0.69 -1.37 -2.52
C ALA A 159 0.63 0.16 -2.53
N CYS A 160 1.70 0.84 -2.10
CA CYS A 160 1.82 2.30 -2.17
C CYS A 160 1.76 2.81 -3.62
N CYS A 161 2.43 2.15 -4.55
CA CYS A 161 2.36 2.49 -5.97
C CYS A 161 0.95 2.25 -6.55
N ALA A 162 0.35 1.09 -6.28
CA ALA A 162 -1.03 0.78 -6.68
C ALA A 162 -2.07 1.74 -6.07
N ALA A 163 -1.84 2.27 -4.87
CA ALA A 163 -2.65 3.31 -4.23
C ALA A 163 -2.38 4.73 -4.76
N GLY A 164 -1.43 4.90 -5.69
CA GLY A 164 -1.08 6.20 -6.29
C GLY A 164 -0.18 7.09 -5.42
N VAL A 165 0.40 6.57 -4.33
CA VAL A 165 1.33 7.34 -3.47
C VAL A 165 2.63 7.66 -4.20
N LEU A 166 3.09 6.74 -5.03
CA LEU A 166 4.31 6.86 -5.83
C LEU A 166 4.02 6.43 -7.27
N GLU A 167 4.53 7.18 -8.24
CA GLU A 167 4.56 6.74 -9.63
C GLU A 167 5.49 5.53 -9.80
N PHE A 168 5.21 4.68 -10.80
CA PHE A 168 5.92 3.41 -11.02
C PHE A 168 7.45 3.56 -11.03
N GLU A 169 7.98 4.56 -11.74
CA GLU A 169 9.43 4.75 -11.90
C GLU A 169 10.12 5.15 -10.58
N ASP A 170 9.52 6.04 -9.80
CA ASP A 170 10.08 6.48 -8.51
C ASP A 170 9.92 5.38 -7.43
N ALA A 171 8.81 4.63 -7.46
CA ALA A 171 8.64 3.44 -6.62
C ALA A 171 9.68 2.36 -6.94
N LEU A 172 9.93 2.08 -8.23
CA LEU A 172 10.93 1.08 -8.65
C LEU A 172 12.36 1.49 -8.27
N LYS A 173 12.70 2.79 -8.31
CA LYS A 173 13.99 3.29 -7.80
C LYS A 173 14.16 3.03 -6.30
N LEU A 174 13.12 3.26 -5.50
CA LEU A 174 13.14 2.93 -4.06
C LEU A 174 13.26 1.42 -3.82
N VAL A 175 12.54 0.60 -4.59
CA VAL A 175 12.62 -0.86 -4.51
C VAL A 175 14.00 -1.38 -4.90
N LYS A 176 14.62 -0.84 -5.97
CA LYS A 176 15.99 -1.16 -6.39
C LYS A 176 16.98 -0.91 -5.25
N LEU A 177 16.98 0.31 -4.70
CA LEU A 177 17.87 0.67 -3.59
C LEU A 177 17.61 -0.18 -2.35
N ARG A 178 16.34 -0.41 -1.98
CA ARG A 178 15.95 -1.31 -0.88
C ARG A 178 16.57 -2.69 -1.05
N ALA A 179 16.50 -3.23 -2.27
CA ALA A 179 16.97 -4.57 -2.60
C ALA A 179 18.50 -4.69 -2.57
N GLU A 180 19.20 -3.72 -3.16
CA GLU A 180 20.65 -3.61 -3.18
C GLU A 180 21.22 -3.42 -1.75
N ALA A 181 20.66 -2.47 -0.99
CA ALA A 181 21.08 -2.18 0.37
C ALA A 181 20.82 -3.37 1.32
N MET A 182 19.65 -4.02 1.21
CA MET A 182 19.36 -5.25 1.96
C MET A 182 20.35 -6.36 1.61
N GLN A 183 20.65 -6.57 0.32
CA GLN A 183 21.63 -7.57 -0.11
C GLN A 183 23.02 -7.30 0.52
N GLY A 184 23.51 -6.05 0.50
CA GLY A 184 24.76 -5.68 1.17
C GLY A 184 24.73 -5.92 2.69
N ALA A 185 23.63 -5.60 3.36
CA ALA A 185 23.45 -5.88 4.78
C ALA A 185 23.41 -7.40 5.10
N THR A 186 23.02 -8.25 4.14
CA THR A 186 23.09 -9.71 4.30
C THR A 186 24.50 -10.27 4.19
N GLU A 187 25.31 -9.71 3.31
CA GLU A 187 26.69 -10.14 3.05
C GLU A 187 27.64 -9.74 4.18
N ALA A 188 27.32 -8.68 4.94
CA ALA A 188 28.14 -8.18 6.03
C ALA A 188 28.24 -9.10 7.27
N ALA A 189 27.28 -9.99 7.51
CA ALA A 189 27.27 -10.87 8.69
C ALA A 189 26.44 -12.14 8.50
N ALA A 190 26.92 -13.27 9.04
CA ALA A 190 26.21 -14.56 8.99
C ALA A 190 24.86 -14.52 9.74
N GLN A 191 23.78 -14.50 8.98
CA GLN A 191 22.42 -14.27 9.43
C GLN A 191 21.43 -15.10 8.62
N CYS A 192 20.23 -15.35 9.13
CA CYS A 192 19.17 -16.04 8.39
C CYS A 192 17.78 -15.79 9.01
N MET A 193 16.77 -16.42 8.41
CA MET A 193 15.43 -16.54 8.98
C MET A 193 15.04 -18.02 9.14
N CYS A 194 14.15 -18.30 10.08
CA CYS A 194 13.43 -19.57 10.16
C CYS A 194 11.91 -19.35 10.15
N SER A 195 11.17 -20.30 9.59
CA SER A 195 9.71 -20.36 9.68
C SER A 195 9.31 -21.27 10.83
N VAL A 196 8.53 -20.73 11.77
CA VAL A 196 8.05 -21.42 12.96
C VAL A 196 6.52 -21.46 12.94
N ALA A 197 5.94 -22.64 13.17
CA ALA A 197 4.50 -22.80 13.26
C ALA A 197 4.11 -23.73 14.42
N GLY A 198 2.94 -23.49 15.02
CA GLY A 198 2.38 -24.31 16.11
C GLY A 198 2.81 -23.90 17.53
N LEU A 199 3.41 -22.72 17.71
CA LEU A 199 3.65 -22.11 19.02
C LEU A 199 2.88 -20.79 19.11
N ASP A 200 2.49 -20.37 20.31
CA ASP A 200 1.99 -19.03 20.57
C ASP A 200 3.12 -17.98 20.58
N ARG A 201 2.74 -16.69 20.46
CA ARG A 201 3.68 -15.57 20.41
C ARG A 201 4.51 -15.43 21.70
N PRO A 202 3.94 -15.37 22.92
CA PRO A 202 4.70 -15.32 24.17
C PRO A 202 5.74 -16.44 24.33
N THR A 203 5.38 -17.69 24.03
CA THR A 203 6.30 -18.83 24.05
C THR A 203 7.44 -18.61 23.06
N LEU A 204 7.12 -18.24 21.81
CA LEU A 204 8.15 -18.00 20.78
C LEU A 204 9.08 -16.83 21.13
N GLU A 205 8.57 -15.75 21.71
CA GLU A 205 9.38 -14.62 22.20
C GLU A 205 10.32 -15.04 23.34
N LYS A 206 9.88 -15.94 24.24
CA LYS A 206 10.74 -16.52 25.27
C LYS A 206 11.88 -17.34 24.65
N LEU A 207 11.56 -18.24 23.71
CA LEU A 207 12.58 -19.05 23.03
C LEU A 207 13.56 -18.19 22.21
N CYS A 208 13.11 -17.07 21.64
CA CYS A 208 14.00 -16.10 20.98
C CYS A 208 14.99 -15.48 21.98
N LYS A 209 14.56 -15.11 23.19
CA LYS A 209 15.44 -14.58 24.25
C LYS A 209 16.44 -15.63 24.73
N GLU A 210 16.01 -16.87 24.94
CA GLU A 210 16.89 -18.00 25.27
C GLU A 210 17.94 -18.26 24.17
N ALA A 211 17.52 -18.20 22.90
CA ALA A 211 18.42 -18.37 21.76
C ALA A 211 19.45 -17.23 21.61
N LYS A 212 19.08 -15.98 21.91
CA LYS A 212 20.05 -14.86 21.99
C LYS A 212 21.07 -15.08 23.10
N ALA A 213 20.61 -15.44 24.30
CA ALA A 213 21.46 -15.60 25.48
C ALA A 213 22.49 -16.75 25.34
N ALA A 214 22.23 -17.70 24.46
CA ALA A 214 23.13 -18.80 24.15
C ALA A 214 24.28 -18.45 23.18
N ASP A 215 24.23 -17.30 22.48
CA ASP A 215 25.28 -16.90 21.53
C ASP A 215 26.20 -15.83 22.14
N THR A 216 27.34 -16.28 22.66
CA THR A 216 28.41 -15.42 23.19
C THR A 216 29.41 -14.97 22.12
N SER A 217 29.21 -15.33 20.84
CA SER A 217 30.19 -15.07 19.78
C SER A 217 30.01 -13.74 19.05
N VAL A 218 28.94 -13.01 19.37
CA VAL A 218 28.68 -11.65 18.89
C VAL A 218 28.32 -10.75 20.08
N LYS A 219 28.71 -9.47 20.03
CA LYS A 219 28.48 -8.53 21.13
C LYS A 219 26.99 -8.26 21.40
N GLU A 220 26.19 -8.22 20.34
CA GLU A 220 24.76 -7.89 20.39
C GLU A 220 23.96 -8.90 19.54
N PRO A 221 23.67 -10.11 20.07
CA PRO A 221 22.97 -11.16 19.32
C PRO A 221 21.51 -10.78 19.03
N VAL A 222 21.11 -10.95 17.77
CA VAL A 222 19.76 -10.76 17.27
C VAL A 222 19.11 -12.11 16.98
N CYS A 223 17.87 -12.25 17.43
CA CYS A 223 16.96 -13.37 17.18
C CYS A 223 15.58 -12.93 17.65
N GLN A 224 14.64 -12.68 16.75
CA GLN A 224 13.32 -12.17 17.10
C GLN A 224 12.28 -12.59 16.07
N ILE A 225 11.01 -12.47 16.43
CA ILE A 225 9.92 -12.52 15.44
C ILE A 225 10.14 -11.38 14.43
N ALA A 226 9.99 -11.72 13.15
CA ALA A 226 10.23 -10.83 12.02
C ALA A 226 8.96 -10.67 11.17
N ASN A 227 8.14 -11.71 11.07
CA ASN A 227 6.82 -11.65 10.44
C ASN A 227 5.81 -12.44 11.29
N VAL A 228 4.63 -11.85 11.50
CA VAL A 228 3.43 -12.45 12.11
C VAL A 228 2.45 -12.74 10.97
N LEU A 229 2.43 -13.99 10.49
CA LEU A 229 1.84 -14.35 9.20
C LEU A 229 0.41 -14.88 9.29
N PHE A 230 0.13 -15.68 10.31
CA PHE A 230 -1.18 -16.29 10.57
C PHE A 230 -1.19 -16.86 12.02
N PRO A 231 -2.36 -17.23 12.58
CA PRO A 231 -2.43 -17.79 13.93
C PRO A 231 -1.42 -18.92 14.17
N ALA A 232 -0.59 -18.76 15.20
CA ALA A 232 0.54 -19.64 15.52
C ALA A 232 1.51 -19.87 14.33
N GLY A 233 1.74 -18.84 13.52
CA GLY A 233 2.53 -18.89 12.29
C GLY A 233 3.41 -17.66 12.10
N PHE A 234 4.71 -17.87 12.21
CA PHE A 234 5.70 -16.81 12.26
C PHE A 234 6.89 -17.10 11.35
N THR A 235 7.67 -16.06 11.08
CA THR A 235 9.10 -16.23 10.83
C THR A 235 9.88 -15.49 11.89
N CYS A 236 10.95 -16.11 12.39
CA CYS A 236 11.94 -15.44 13.21
C CYS A 236 13.22 -15.22 12.41
N ALA A 237 14.00 -14.22 12.77
CA ALA A 237 15.23 -13.86 12.06
C ALA A 237 16.29 -13.29 13.00
N GLY A 238 17.55 -13.38 12.58
CA GLY A 238 18.68 -12.93 13.38
C GLY A 238 20.03 -13.51 12.96
N ASN A 239 21.02 -13.44 13.85
CA ASN A 239 22.32 -14.08 13.65
C ASN A 239 22.15 -15.59 13.48
N LYS A 240 22.92 -16.20 12.57
CA LYS A 240 22.69 -17.57 12.15
C LYS A 240 22.69 -18.57 13.31
N LYS A 241 23.66 -18.49 14.23
CA LYS A 241 23.75 -19.36 15.41
C LYS A 241 22.51 -19.24 16.31
N CYS A 242 22.04 -18.02 16.56
CA CYS A 242 20.83 -17.80 17.36
C CYS A 242 19.58 -18.41 16.68
N VAL A 243 19.44 -18.25 15.36
CA VAL A 243 18.30 -18.80 14.61
C VAL A 243 18.34 -20.33 14.52
N ASP A 244 19.52 -20.91 14.30
CA ASP A 244 19.73 -22.36 14.35
C ASP A 244 19.37 -22.89 15.76
N LYS A 245 19.78 -22.18 16.82
CA LYS A 245 19.42 -22.54 18.20
C LYS A 245 17.93 -22.42 18.48
N LEU A 246 17.27 -21.38 17.95
CA LEU A 246 15.82 -21.22 18.04
C LEU A 246 15.08 -22.39 17.37
N CYS A 247 15.58 -22.93 16.25
CA CYS A 247 14.99 -24.11 15.62
C CYS A 247 15.05 -25.35 16.54
N GLU A 248 16.18 -25.60 17.23
CA GLU A 248 16.26 -26.67 18.23
C GLU A 248 15.26 -26.49 19.37
N LEU A 249 15.20 -25.27 19.93
CA LEU A 249 14.34 -24.94 21.07
C LEU A 249 12.85 -25.04 20.70
N ALA A 250 12.46 -24.52 19.53
CA ALA A 250 11.09 -24.62 19.04
C ALA A 250 10.66 -26.08 18.78
N THR A 251 11.57 -26.90 18.25
CA THR A 251 11.32 -28.35 18.07
C THR A 251 11.12 -29.05 19.41
N LYS A 252 11.96 -28.76 20.42
CA LYS A 252 11.81 -29.28 21.79
C LYS A 252 10.52 -28.79 22.46
N ALA A 253 10.09 -27.57 22.17
CA ALA A 253 8.81 -27.00 22.60
C ALA A 253 7.58 -27.54 21.82
N ARG A 254 7.75 -28.56 20.97
CA ARG A 254 6.69 -29.20 20.16
C ARG A 254 6.04 -28.29 19.11
N ALA A 255 6.81 -27.35 18.53
CA ALA A 255 6.39 -26.64 17.33
C ALA A 255 6.03 -27.65 16.21
N LEU A 256 4.93 -27.41 15.51
CA LEU A 256 4.52 -28.19 14.33
C LEU A 256 5.53 -28.06 13.17
N GLN A 257 6.25 -26.94 13.12
CA GLN A 257 7.35 -26.70 12.18
C GLN A 257 8.34 -25.72 12.80
N ALA A 258 9.64 -26.00 12.67
CA ALA A 258 10.71 -25.03 12.89
C ALA A 258 11.84 -25.31 11.90
N ARG A 259 11.99 -24.49 10.86
CA ARG A 259 13.02 -24.71 9.81
C ARG A 259 13.61 -23.40 9.30
N VAL A 260 14.92 -23.37 9.07
CA VAL A 260 15.59 -22.29 8.34
C VAL A 260 15.01 -22.22 6.92
N ILE A 261 14.72 -21.00 6.45
CA ILE A 261 14.21 -20.77 5.09
C ILE A 261 15.35 -20.29 4.18
N LYS A 262 15.23 -20.56 2.87
CA LYS A 262 16.16 -20.06 1.83
C LYS A 262 15.95 -18.55 1.55
N ALA A 263 15.96 -17.74 2.60
CA ALA A 263 16.00 -16.28 2.51
C ALA A 263 17.44 -15.82 2.81
N GLY A 264 17.97 -14.90 2.01
CA GLY A 264 19.38 -14.50 2.09
C GLY A 264 19.79 -13.75 3.36
N GLY A 265 18.85 -13.33 4.20
CA GLY A 265 19.10 -12.36 5.28
C GLY A 265 18.26 -12.51 6.52
N ALA A 266 18.53 -11.69 7.54
CA ALA A 266 17.69 -11.52 8.71
C ALA A 266 16.77 -10.30 8.59
N PHE A 267 15.90 -10.33 7.57
CA PHE A 267 14.98 -9.23 7.25
C PHE A 267 14.01 -8.94 8.41
N HIS A 268 13.55 -7.70 8.54
CA HIS A 268 12.63 -7.26 9.61
C HIS A 268 13.23 -7.38 11.02
N THR A 269 14.53 -7.12 11.13
CA THR A 269 15.28 -7.08 12.40
C THR A 269 16.27 -5.90 12.42
N PRO A 270 16.83 -5.55 13.59
CA PRO A 270 17.88 -4.52 13.70
C PRO A 270 19.13 -4.78 12.83
N LEU A 271 19.38 -6.01 12.38
CA LEU A 271 20.51 -6.30 11.47
C LEU A 271 20.36 -5.59 10.10
N MET A 272 19.16 -5.18 9.72
CA MET A 272 18.89 -4.40 8.51
C MET A 272 19.10 -2.88 8.69
N LYS A 273 19.56 -2.41 9.85
CA LYS A 273 19.74 -0.97 10.12
C LYS A 273 20.62 -0.25 9.08
N PRO A 274 21.76 -0.79 8.59
CA PRO A 274 22.54 -0.13 7.54
C PRO A 274 21.73 0.12 6.27
N ALA A 275 20.96 -0.88 5.84
CA ALA A 275 20.11 -0.78 4.64
C ALA A 275 18.93 0.18 4.83
N GLN A 276 18.38 0.27 6.04
CA GLN A 276 17.39 1.27 6.41
C GLN A 276 17.97 2.70 6.33
N GLU A 277 19.19 2.94 6.79
CA GLU A 277 19.80 4.27 6.76
C GLU A 277 20.05 4.78 5.33
N GLU A 278 20.33 3.88 4.37
CA GLU A 278 20.39 4.22 2.94
C GLU A 278 19.01 4.48 2.35
N LEU A 279 18.05 3.59 2.59
CA LEU A 279 16.69 3.71 2.06
C LEU A 279 15.96 4.96 2.60
N ASN A 280 16.17 5.32 3.87
CA ASN A 280 15.60 6.51 4.48
C ASN A 280 15.98 7.79 3.70
N LYS A 281 17.25 7.93 3.31
CA LYS A 281 17.75 9.07 2.52
C LYS A 281 17.06 9.18 1.15
N ALA A 282 16.68 8.05 0.55
CA ALA A 282 15.95 8.05 -0.72
C ALA A 282 14.46 8.30 -0.53
N ILE A 283 13.85 7.77 0.53
CA ILE A 283 12.47 8.07 0.93
C ILE A 283 12.31 9.58 1.19
N ASP A 284 13.25 10.21 1.89
CA ASP A 284 13.25 11.67 2.14
C ASP A 284 13.33 12.49 0.84
N LYS A 285 14.14 12.04 -0.14
CA LYS A 285 14.19 12.65 -1.48
C LYS A 285 12.93 12.43 -2.31
N ALA A 286 12.21 11.34 -2.08
CA ALA A 286 10.97 11.00 -2.78
C ALA A 286 9.73 11.65 -2.15
N LEU A 287 9.75 11.96 -0.85
CA LEU A 287 8.63 12.50 -0.08
C LEU A 287 7.93 13.71 -0.75
N PRO A 288 8.61 14.72 -1.32
CA PRO A 288 7.96 15.84 -2.00
C PRO A 288 7.17 15.47 -3.26
N LYS A 289 7.44 14.29 -3.85
CA LYS A 289 6.69 13.75 -5.00
C LYS A 289 5.54 12.83 -4.59
N MET A 290 5.51 12.38 -3.33
CA MET A 290 4.49 11.45 -2.86
C MET A 290 3.12 12.12 -2.85
N LYS A 291 2.09 11.37 -3.22
CA LYS A 291 0.69 11.81 -3.21
C LYS A 291 -0.08 11.15 -2.06
N PRO A 292 -1.13 11.77 -1.52
CA PRO A 292 -2.07 11.09 -0.65
C PRO A 292 -2.67 9.84 -1.33
N PRO A 293 -2.88 8.72 -0.62
CA PRO A 293 -3.34 7.48 -1.23
C PRO A 293 -4.81 7.58 -1.67
N ARG A 294 -5.16 6.94 -2.79
CA ARG A 294 -6.54 6.93 -3.33
C ARG A 294 -7.50 5.95 -2.62
N CYS A 295 -6.95 5.01 -1.86
CA CYS A 295 -7.64 3.97 -1.11
C CYS A 295 -6.90 3.73 0.22
N ALA A 296 -7.47 2.95 1.14
CA ALA A 296 -6.79 2.67 2.41
C ALA A 296 -5.54 1.80 2.21
N ILE A 297 -4.44 2.08 2.91
CA ILE A 297 -3.20 1.26 2.89
C ILE A 297 -2.98 0.67 4.28
N TYR A 298 -2.76 -0.65 4.39
CA TYR A 298 -2.47 -1.31 5.65
C TYR A 298 -0.96 -1.53 5.77
N PHE A 299 -0.32 -0.77 6.66
CA PHE A 299 1.13 -0.79 6.85
C PHE A 299 1.58 -1.95 7.72
N ASN A 300 2.68 -2.59 7.32
CA ASN A 300 3.21 -3.80 7.95
C ASN A 300 3.58 -3.59 9.43
N ILE A 301 4.15 -2.43 9.77
CA ILE A 301 4.62 -2.12 11.12
C ILE A 301 3.50 -1.92 12.15
N THR A 302 2.30 -1.53 11.73
CA THR A 302 1.16 -1.28 12.64
C THR A 302 0.04 -2.31 12.52
N GLY A 303 -0.07 -3.02 11.39
CA GLY A 303 -1.24 -3.84 11.08
C GLY A 303 -2.53 -3.05 10.86
N LYS A 304 -2.43 -1.71 10.75
CA LYS A 304 -3.56 -0.77 10.72
C LYS A 304 -3.61 0.00 9.41
N LYS A 305 -4.80 0.48 9.07
CA LYS A 305 -5.03 1.30 7.88
C LYS A 305 -4.60 2.75 8.07
N ILE A 306 -3.98 3.30 7.04
CA ILE A 306 -3.96 4.72 6.72
C ILE A 306 -5.14 5.01 5.79
N ALA A 307 -5.82 6.14 6.00
CA ALA A 307 -7.02 6.50 5.25
C ALA A 307 -6.68 7.03 3.84
N PRO A 308 -7.59 6.91 2.85
CA PRO A 308 -7.44 7.65 1.61
C PRO A 308 -7.39 9.16 1.89
N GLY A 309 -6.53 9.88 1.16
CA GLY A 309 -6.33 11.32 1.34
C GLY A 309 -5.41 11.73 2.50
N THR A 310 -4.90 10.80 3.32
CA THR A 310 -3.89 11.12 4.35
C THR A 310 -2.59 11.66 3.73
N PRO A 311 -2.05 12.80 4.19
CA PRO A 311 -0.76 13.34 3.74
C PRO A 311 0.41 12.35 3.92
N PRO A 312 1.32 12.21 2.93
CA PRO A 312 2.51 11.34 3.03
C PRO A 312 3.39 11.58 4.27
N SER A 313 3.46 12.82 4.75
CA SER A 313 4.20 13.18 5.97
C SER A 313 3.72 12.45 7.23
N GLU A 314 2.47 11.98 7.28
CA GLU A 314 1.91 11.27 8.45
C GLU A 314 2.26 9.78 8.50
N PHE A 315 2.57 9.16 7.34
CA PHE A 315 2.86 7.71 7.27
C PHE A 315 4.26 7.36 6.77
N VAL A 316 5.05 8.32 6.26
CA VAL A 316 6.40 8.06 5.74
C VAL A 316 7.36 7.43 6.77
N ASP A 317 7.21 7.75 8.07
CA ASP A 317 7.96 7.08 9.14
C ASP A 317 7.73 5.56 9.17
N MET A 318 6.51 5.12 8.87
CA MET A 318 6.16 3.69 8.82
C MET A 318 6.94 2.98 7.70
N MET A 319 7.04 3.59 6.52
CA MET A 319 7.83 3.06 5.38
C MET A 319 9.32 2.96 5.72
N LYS A 320 9.88 4.01 6.33
CA LYS A 320 11.28 4.06 6.77
C LYS A 320 11.59 2.95 7.77
N ARG A 321 10.71 2.78 8.77
CA ARG A 321 10.88 1.82 9.87
C ARG A 321 10.58 0.37 9.50
N GLN A 322 9.85 0.13 8.41
CA GLN A 322 9.39 -1.18 7.99
C GLN A 322 10.51 -2.26 7.95
N MET A 323 11.69 -1.91 7.44
CA MET A 323 12.78 -2.87 7.21
C MET A 323 13.38 -3.46 8.50
N THR A 324 13.26 -2.77 9.64
CA THR A 324 13.83 -3.18 10.93
C THR A 324 12.78 -3.56 11.99
N ASN A 325 11.49 -3.54 11.62
CA ASN A 325 10.36 -3.85 12.49
C ASN A 325 9.55 -5.04 11.95
N GLU A 326 8.77 -5.67 12.84
CA GLU A 326 7.90 -6.80 12.52
C GLU A 326 6.90 -6.48 11.39
N VAL A 327 6.66 -7.46 10.51
CA VAL A 327 5.56 -7.44 9.56
C VAL A 327 4.32 -8.08 10.17
N LEU A 328 3.32 -7.27 10.48
CA LEU A 328 2.06 -7.67 11.10
C LEU A 328 1.00 -8.05 10.05
N TRP A 329 1.29 -9.08 9.24
CA TRP A 329 0.42 -9.52 8.14
C TRP A 329 -0.94 -10.06 8.62
N GLU A 330 -0.94 -10.94 9.63
CA GLU A 330 -2.19 -11.45 10.23
C GLU A 330 -3.06 -10.31 10.78
N PRO A 331 -2.53 -9.37 11.61
CA PRO A 331 -3.27 -8.17 12.01
C PRO A 331 -3.83 -7.36 10.84
N SER A 332 -3.06 -7.11 9.78
CA SER A 332 -3.55 -6.38 8.59
C SER A 332 -4.77 -7.06 7.95
N ILE A 333 -4.73 -8.38 7.73
CA ILE A 333 -5.85 -9.12 7.15
C ILE A 333 -7.06 -9.15 8.09
N LYS A 334 -6.85 -9.38 9.39
CA LYS A 334 -7.94 -9.31 10.38
C LYS A 334 -8.60 -7.93 10.43
N GLN A 335 -7.80 -6.86 10.35
CA GLN A 335 -8.31 -5.48 10.33
C GLN A 335 -9.09 -5.20 9.04
N MET A 336 -8.63 -5.67 7.87
CA MET A 336 -9.40 -5.58 6.61
C MET A 336 -10.78 -6.26 6.69
N ILE A 337 -10.85 -7.45 7.30
CA ILE A 337 -12.12 -8.18 7.48
C ILE A 337 -13.06 -7.40 8.42
N MET A 338 -12.55 -6.88 9.55
CA MET A 338 -13.33 -6.03 10.45
C MET A 338 -13.84 -4.76 9.75
N ASP A 339 -13.00 -4.17 8.89
CA ASP A 339 -13.31 -3.03 8.03
C ASP A 339 -14.26 -3.36 6.85
N GLN A 340 -14.84 -4.56 6.80
CA GLN A 340 -15.83 -4.99 5.80
C GLN A 340 -15.30 -5.16 4.36
N VAL A 341 -13.99 -5.40 4.18
CA VAL A 341 -13.47 -5.94 2.92
C VAL A 341 -14.04 -7.35 2.72
N LYS A 342 -14.62 -7.61 1.55
CA LYS A 342 -15.28 -8.87 1.19
C LYS A 342 -14.39 -9.75 0.32
N ASP A 343 -13.91 -9.21 -0.79
CA ASP A 343 -13.16 -9.98 -1.79
C ASP A 343 -11.71 -9.50 -1.89
N PHE A 344 -10.78 -10.43 -2.08
CA PHE A 344 -9.34 -10.17 -2.02
C PHE A 344 -8.69 -10.61 -3.33
N TYR A 345 -7.78 -9.81 -3.86
CA TYR A 345 -7.06 -10.09 -5.10
C TYR A 345 -5.56 -10.15 -4.82
N GLU A 346 -4.98 -11.35 -4.80
CA GLU A 346 -3.53 -11.55 -4.73
C GLU A 346 -2.91 -11.25 -6.10
N CYS A 347 -2.38 -10.03 -6.26
CA CYS A 347 -1.80 -9.49 -7.48
C CYS A 347 -0.31 -9.83 -7.54
N GLY A 348 0.06 -10.94 -8.19
CA GLY A 348 1.44 -11.37 -8.32
C GLY A 348 1.62 -12.89 -8.52
N PRO A 349 2.88 -13.36 -8.56
CA PRO A 349 3.19 -14.75 -8.86
C PRO A 349 2.85 -15.69 -7.68
N LEU A 350 2.32 -16.86 -8.03
CA LEU A 350 1.84 -17.91 -7.12
C LEU A 350 0.75 -17.42 -6.15
N LYS A 351 0.52 -18.16 -5.05
CA LYS A 351 -0.68 -18.05 -4.19
C LYS A 351 -0.29 -18.01 -2.69
N GLN A 352 0.79 -17.33 -2.37
CA GLN A 352 1.39 -17.33 -1.03
C GLN A 352 0.47 -16.65 -0.01
N LEU A 353 -0.04 -15.46 -0.36
CA LEU A 353 -0.93 -14.68 0.50
C LEU A 353 -2.25 -15.40 0.70
N LYS A 354 -2.88 -15.92 -0.36
CA LYS A 354 -4.08 -16.75 -0.28
C LYS A 354 -3.87 -17.97 0.62
N SER A 355 -2.71 -18.60 0.57
CA SER A 355 -2.38 -19.74 1.43
C SER A 355 -2.24 -19.37 2.91
N MET A 356 -1.78 -18.14 3.22
CA MET A 356 -1.77 -17.60 4.58
C MET A 356 -3.15 -17.15 5.04
N ILE A 357 -3.95 -16.53 4.17
CA ILE A 357 -5.35 -16.15 4.45
C ILE A 357 -6.17 -17.40 4.82
N LYS A 358 -5.95 -18.55 4.17
CA LYS A 358 -6.58 -19.83 4.56
C LYS A 358 -6.37 -20.20 6.04
N ARG A 359 -5.27 -19.76 6.66
CA ARG A 359 -4.97 -20.00 8.08
C ARG A 359 -5.48 -18.88 9.00
N ILE A 360 -5.85 -17.72 8.45
CA ILE A 360 -6.41 -16.58 9.17
C ILE A 360 -7.94 -16.67 9.20
N ASP A 361 -8.58 -16.85 8.04
CA ASP A 361 -10.04 -16.87 7.88
C ASP A 361 -10.45 -17.71 6.65
N GLN A 362 -11.43 -18.60 6.81
CA GLN A 362 -11.87 -19.51 5.74
C GLN A 362 -12.74 -18.85 4.68
N ASP A 363 -13.52 -17.82 5.01
CA ASP A 363 -14.43 -17.16 4.08
C ASP A 363 -13.71 -16.10 3.24
N ALA A 364 -12.78 -15.36 3.85
CA ALA A 364 -11.82 -14.53 3.13
C ALA A 364 -11.00 -15.39 2.14
N PHE A 365 -10.57 -16.60 2.52
CA PHE A 365 -9.85 -17.51 1.61
C PHE A 365 -10.70 -17.95 0.40
N LYS A 366 -11.98 -18.27 0.60
CA LYS A 366 -12.91 -18.60 -0.50
C LYS A 366 -13.08 -17.41 -1.45
N ARG A 367 -13.11 -16.19 -0.90
CA ARG A 367 -13.22 -14.91 -1.63
C ARG A 367 -11.89 -14.31 -2.10
N THR A 368 -10.77 -15.01 -1.89
CA THR A 368 -9.47 -14.57 -2.41
C THR A 368 -9.28 -15.15 -3.82
N GLU A 369 -9.19 -14.30 -4.83
CA GLU A 369 -8.71 -14.67 -6.17
C GLU A 369 -7.21 -14.34 -6.28
N ASN A 370 -6.46 -15.06 -7.12
CA ASN A 370 -5.09 -14.70 -7.46
C ASN A 370 -5.04 -14.29 -8.92
N ILE A 371 -4.54 -13.08 -9.16
CA ILE A 371 -4.25 -12.57 -10.50
C ILE A 371 -2.80 -12.96 -10.81
N SER A 372 -2.67 -14.12 -11.45
CA SER A 372 -1.38 -14.70 -11.85
C SER A 372 -0.74 -13.90 -13.00
N VAL A 373 0.60 -13.97 -13.07
CA VAL A 373 1.44 -13.31 -14.09
C VAL A 373 2.53 -14.22 -14.63
#